data_AF-A0A7W0RCC5-F1
#
_entry.id   AF-A0A7W0RCC5-F1
#
_cell.length_a   1.000
_cell.length_b   1.000
_cell.length_c   1.000
_cell.angle_alpha   90.00
_cell.angle_beta   90.00
_cell.angle_gamma   90.00
#
_symmetry.space_group_name_H-M   'P 1'
#
loop_
_entity.id
_entity.type
_entity.pdbx_description
1 polymer ?
#
loop_
_entity_poly.entity_id
_entity_poly.type
_entity_poly.pdbx_seq_one_letter_code
_entity_poly.pdbx_strand_id
1 'polypeptide(L)' 'MSVENLETLLKEVRKDVGLAAMLGADPAQMEKHGLEPREIAALLNQDVDALREMGVDPELARGAHLIGRMTG' A
#
# COMPACT_ATOMS: atom_id res chain seq x y z
N MET A 1 -6.14 10.19 7.02
CA MET A 1 -5.33 9.66 8.14
C MET A 1 -3.89 10.17 7.98
N SER A 2 -3.04 10.08 9.01
CA SER A 2 -1.62 10.43 8.86
C SER A 2 -0.89 9.40 8.00
N VAL A 3 0.05 9.86 7.16
CA VAL A 3 0.88 9.02 6.28
C VAL A 3 1.60 7.89 7.03
N GLU A 4 1.77 8.04 8.35
CA GLU A 4 2.35 7.06 9.27
C GLU A 4 1.66 5.68 9.21
N ASN A 5 0.34 5.62 9.04
CA ASN A 5 -0.38 4.33 8.95
C ASN A 5 -0.07 3.62 7.64
N LEU A 6 -0.04 4.37 6.53
CA LEU A 6 0.32 3.86 5.21
C LEU A 6 1.78 3.37 5.18
N GLU A 7 2.70 4.13 5.76
CA GLU A 7 4.10 3.72 5.88
C GLU A 7 4.28 2.48 6.77
N THR A 8 3.52 2.39 7.86
CA THR A 8 3.52 1.21 8.74
C THR A 8 3.04 -0.02 7.99
N LEU A 9 1.95 0.08 7.24
CA LEU A 9 1.47 -1.02 6.42
C LEU A 9 2.49 -1.44 5.37
N LEU A 10 3.10 -0.49 4.66
CA LEU A 10 4.13 -0.78 3.64
C LEU A 10 5.36 -1.47 4.25
N LYS A 11 5.75 -1.12 5.49
CA LYS A 11 6.80 -1.84 6.22
C LYS A 11 6.40 -3.29 6.51
N GLU A 12 5.17 -3.54 6.93
CA GLU A 12 4.68 -4.90 7.21
C GLU A 12 4.57 -5.72 5.92
N VAL A 13 4.06 -5.14 4.84
CA VAL A 13 3.98 -5.76 3.49
C VAL A 13 5.37 -6.18 2.99
N ARG A 14 6.42 -5.41 3.28
CA ARG A 14 7.80 -5.78 2.93
C ARG A 14 8.35 -6.95 3.75
N LYS A 15 7.82 -7.19 4.96
CA LYS A 15 8.21 -8.31 5.82
C LYS A 15 7.36 -9.56 5.55
N ASP A 16 6.10 -9.36 5.15
CA ASP A 16 5.11 -10.42 4.93
C ASP A 16 4.48 -10.29 3.54
N VAL A 17 4.94 -11.15 2.62
CA VAL A 17 4.39 -11.22 1.25
C VAL A 17 2.95 -11.76 1.25
N GLY A 18 2.55 -12.55 2.25
CA GLY A 18 1.18 -13.02 2.40
C GLY A 18 0.22 -11.88 2.71
N LEU A 19 0.66 -10.90 3.51
CA LEU A 19 -0.09 -9.66 3.71
C LEU A 19 -0.24 -8.90 2.39
N ALA A 20 0.83 -8.77 1.59
CA ALA A 20 0.76 -8.15 0.26
C ALA A 20 -0.28 -8.81 -0.65
N ALA A 21 -0.29 -10.15 -0.67
CA ALA A 21 -1.24 -10.96 -1.44
C ALA A 21 -2.69 -10.71 -1.00
N MET A 22 -2.92 -10.73 0.31
CA MET A 22 -4.25 -10.54 0.88
C MET A 22 -4.79 -9.14 0.60
N LEU A 23 -3.95 -8.10 0.72
CA LEU A 23 -4.32 -6.72 0.43
C LEU A 23 -4.60 -6.52 -1.07
N GLY A 24 -3.81 -7.14 -1.95
CA GLY A 24 -4.07 -7.12 -3.39
C GLY A 24 -5.40 -7.81 -3.75
N ALA A 25 -5.67 -8.98 -3.14
CA ALA A 25 -6.89 -9.74 -3.41
C ALA A 25 -8.16 -9.08 -2.86
N ASP A 26 -8.07 -8.36 -1.73
CA ASP A 26 -9.21 -7.70 -1.08
C ASP A 26 -8.84 -6.27 -0.63
N PRO A 27 -9.11 -5.26 -1.47
CA PRO A 27 -8.89 -3.85 -1.15
C PRO A 27 -9.65 -3.37 0.10
N ALA A 28 -10.76 -4.01 0.47
CA ALA A 28 -11.52 -3.63 1.66
C ALA A 28 -10.74 -3.95 2.95
N GLN A 29 -9.74 -4.83 2.90
CA GLN A 29 -8.81 -5.02 4.02
C GLN A 29 -7.95 -3.77 4.24
N MET A 30 -7.57 -3.07 3.17
CA MET A 30 -6.81 -1.81 3.29
C MET A 30 -7.63 -0.73 4.01
N GLU A 31 -8.94 -0.63 3.73
CA GLU A 31 -9.85 0.28 4.44
C GLU A 31 -9.92 -0.04 5.95
N LYS A 32 -9.89 -1.32 6.32
CA LYS A 32 -9.82 -1.75 7.74
C LYS A 32 -8.50 -1.38 8.41
N HIS A 33 -7.42 -1.25 7.65
CA HIS A 33 -6.15 -0.69 8.10
C HIS A 33 -6.17 0.85 8.16
N GLY A 34 -7.32 1.47 7.86
CA GLY A 34 -7.51 2.92 7.95
C GLY A 34 -7.03 3.68 6.71
N LEU A 35 -6.74 2.99 5.61
CA LEU A 35 -6.35 3.65 4.38
C LEU A 35 -7.54 4.34 3.72
N GLU A 36 -7.27 5.51 3.17
CA GLU A 36 -8.21 6.29 2.39
C GLU A 36 -8.28 5.76 0.95
N PRO A 37 -9.41 5.98 0.24
CA PRO A 37 -9.58 5.49 -1.13
C PRO A 37 -8.46 5.92 -2.09
N ARG A 38 -7.89 7.11 -1.91
CA ARG A 38 -6.75 7.61 -2.70
C ARG A 38 -5.48 6.79 -2.46
N GLU A 39 -5.21 6.42 -1.20
CA GLU A 39 -4.05 5.63 -0.82
C GLU A 39 -4.17 4.21 -1.36
N ILE A 40 -5.35 3.61 -1.23
CA ILE A 40 -5.69 2.29 -1.77
C ILE A 40 -5.49 2.26 -3.29
N ALA A 41 -6.04 3.26 -3.99
CA ALA A 41 -5.88 3.38 -5.43
C ALA A 41 -4.40 3.49 -5.82
N ALA A 42 -3.60 4.27 -5.08
CA ALA A 42 -2.17 4.40 -5.35
C ALA A 42 -1.42 3.08 -5.11
N LEU A 43 -1.77 2.33 -4.06
CA LEU A 43 -1.17 1.02 -3.76
C LEU A 43 -1.48 -0.01 -4.84
N LEU A 44 -2.76 -0.12 -5.26
CA LEU A 44 -3.21 -1.11 -6.24
C LEU A 44 -2.69 -0.81 -7.65
N ASN A 45 -2.63 0.48 -8.03
CA ASN A 45 -2.09 0.89 -9.33
C ASN A 45 -0.56 0.99 -9.34
N GLN A 46 0.11 0.70 -8.21
CA GLN A 46 1.55 0.83 -8.06
C GLN A 46 2.04 2.26 -8.38
N ASP A 47 1.21 3.27 -8.06
CA ASP A 47 1.46 4.67 -8.33
C ASP A 47 2.39 5.26 -7.26
N VAL A 48 3.68 5.06 -7.48
CA VAL A 48 4.75 5.54 -6.58
C VAL A 48 4.76 7.06 -6.50
N ASP A 49 4.41 7.77 -7.57
CA ASP A 49 4.39 9.23 -7.56
C ASP A 49 3.26 9.76 -6.67
N ALA A 50 2.05 9.20 -6.78
CA ALA A 50 0.95 9.54 -5.88
C ALA A 50 1.27 9.27 -4.40
N LEU A 51 1.93 8.14 -4.09
CA LEU A 51 2.38 7.83 -2.73
C LEU A 51 3.40 8.85 -2.21
N ARG A 52 4.33 9.30 -3.06
CA ARG A 52 5.32 10.34 -2.70
C ARG A 52 4.67 11.70 -2.48
N GLU A 53 3.69 12.07 -3.30
CA GLU A 53 2.90 13.30 -3.11
C GLU A 53 2.10 13.28 -1.80
N MET A 54 1.75 12.10 -1.30
CA MET A 54 1.11 11.91 0.01
C MET A 54 2.11 11.97 1.18
N GLY A 55 3.42 12.01 0.90
CA GLY A 55 4.48 12.11 1.90
C GLY A 55 5.06 10.75 2.34
N VAL A 56 4.74 9.67 1.63
CA VAL A 56 5.31 8.33 1.89
C VAL A 56 6.78 8.32 1.49
N ASP A 57 7.62 7.71 2.31
CA ASP A 57 9.01 7.46 1.96
C ASP A 57 9.15 6.70 0.62
N PRO A 58 10.01 7.16 -0.33
CA PRO A 58 10.12 6.56 -1.65
C PRO A 58 10.61 5.10 -1.64
N GLU A 59 11.34 4.65 -0.63
CA GLU A 59 11.71 3.23 -0.51
C GLU A 59 10.55 2.37 -0.04
N LEU A 60 9.67 2.91 0.80
CA LEU A 60 8.43 2.24 1.21
C LEU A 60 7.40 2.22 0.08
N ALA A 61 7.28 3.31 -0.68
CA ALA A 61 6.36 3.41 -1.82
C ALA A 61 6.63 2.35 -2.89
N ARG A 62 7.89 1.94 -3.08
CA ARG A 62 8.25 0.79 -3.95
C ARG A 62 7.63 -0.53 -3.49
N GLY A 63 7.31 -0.66 -2.20
CA GLY A 63 6.59 -1.79 -1.63
C GLY A 63 5.17 -1.97 -2.19
N ALA A 64 4.56 -0.92 -2.74
CA ALA A 64 3.28 -1.01 -3.44
C ALA A 64 3.33 -1.99 -4.63
N HIS A 65 4.50 -2.19 -5.23
CA HIS A 65 4.67 -3.19 -6.29
C HIS A 65 4.35 -4.61 -5.80
N LEU A 66 4.65 -4.95 -4.55
CA LEU A 66 4.36 -6.26 -3.97
C LEU A 66 2.85 -6.53 -3.90
N ILE A 67 2.06 -5.48 -3.65
CA ILE A 67 0.60 -5.56 -3.58
C ILE A 67 0.02 -5.68 -4.99
N GLY A 68 0.38 -4.75 -5.89
CA GLY A 68 -0.14 -4.73 -7.27
C GLY A 68 0.34 -5.89 -8.15
N ARG A 69 1.37 -6.65 -7.75
CA ARG A 69 1.78 -7.86 -8.49
C ARG A 69 0.84 -9.04 -8.24
N MET A 70 0.07 -9.03 -7.15
CA MET A 70 -0.80 -10.14 -6.76
C MET A 70 -2.25 -9.95 -7.22
N THR A 71 -2.54 -8.86 -7.93
CA THR A 71 -3.84 -8.54 -8.53
C THR A 71 -3.96 -8.97 -10.00
N GLY A 72 -2.88 -9.46 -10.61
CA GLY A 72 -2.80 -9.88 -12.02
C GLY A 72 -2.68 -11.38 -12.22
#